data_AF-A0A1I2C1V0-F1
#
_entry.id   AF-A0A1I2C1V0-F1
#
_cell.length_a   1.000
_cell.length_b   1.000
_cell.length_c   1.000
_cell.angle_alpha   90.00
_cell.angle_beta   90.00
_cell.angle_gamma   90.00
#
_symmetry.space_group_name_H-M   'P 1'
#
loop_
_entity.id
_entity.type
_entity.pdbx_description
1 polymer ?
#
loop_
_entity_poly.entity_id
_entity_poly.type
_entity_poly.pdbx_seq_one_letter_code
_entity_poly.pdbx_strand_id
1 'polypeptide(L)'
;MKATLTYLLIFASISNALSQSKLIPTVRATSNRLMMYIGNERGNFNGVNGLPTSFSYSFGLEQATSRLAFVSEKDSISMTLQRGITTICQIIREAQHDTVTCFLTSHKLVKAAVFNDAYKKANEGKTSIEIPEVYELINVVFALTNYGKTPAIFKETNYYPAVIAHFSPFKNHPAVRSIDSLLAKSEGNYYNLKMDSYAYRFDGEKLINGGVYDRVSWGEVNELVPYIPLLENFAKRSNFRTFYQQHTPYYKSLVEDFRQNVDVATMKAWLEKQFPTTHYSAVKVLFSPLVGWNQSANKFEDNGFAEAQMHIDFPFVSTTAKKQPLNIAKGKRMTIAFTELNHSYLNPEAEKYTKDIAVAFKNLADWADPNKPAAIYSNDLSCFEEYMNYGLVTLLYNDIFDPKTAETLRGDIEKDMVDRRGFRRFKEFDQALLRMYQTRKPGQTVADLYPAIIAWAANQ
;
A
#
# COMPACT_ATOMS: atom_id res chain seq x y z
N MET A 1 -58.95 1.62 -2.53
CA MET A 1 -58.97 1.18 -1.13
C MET A 1 -57.84 0.17 -0.92
N LYS A 2 -56.67 0.62 -0.42
CA LYS A 2 -55.61 -0.18 0.20
C LYS A 2 -54.59 0.82 0.75
N ALA A 3 -54.46 0.83 2.07
CA ALA A 3 -53.69 1.80 2.84
C ALA A 3 -52.19 1.56 2.71
N THR A 4 -51.44 2.63 2.49
CA THR A 4 -49.97 2.67 2.53
C THR A 4 -49.57 3.16 3.91
N LEU A 5 -48.83 2.33 4.66
CA LEU A 5 -48.36 2.66 6.00
C LEU A 5 -47.02 3.39 5.89
N THR A 6 -47.03 4.71 6.02
CA THR A 6 -45.83 5.55 6.10
C THR A 6 -45.31 5.55 7.54
N TYR A 7 -44.14 4.97 7.79
CA TYR A 7 -43.46 5.12 9.08
C TYR A 7 -42.77 6.48 9.14
N LEU A 8 -43.34 7.39 9.93
CA LEU A 8 -42.76 8.69 10.27
C LEU A 8 -41.81 8.51 11.46
N LEU A 9 -40.50 8.59 11.22
CA LEU A 9 -39.48 8.64 12.27
C LEU A 9 -39.40 10.06 12.83
N ILE A 10 -40.03 10.29 13.98
CA ILE A 10 -39.98 11.56 14.70
C ILE A 10 -38.69 11.57 15.54
N PHE A 11 -37.70 12.39 15.14
CA PHE A 11 -36.57 12.74 16.00
C PHE A 11 -37.01 13.86 16.95
N ALA A 12 -37.22 13.52 18.22
CA ALA A 12 -37.45 14.49 19.27
C ALA A 12 -36.14 15.21 19.61
N SER A 13 -36.06 16.50 19.28
CA SER A 13 -35.06 17.42 19.80
C SER A 13 -35.46 17.88 21.20
N ILE A 14 -34.85 17.30 22.24
CA ILE A 14 -35.00 17.77 23.62
C ILE A 14 -33.74 18.57 23.98
N SER A 15 -33.86 19.90 23.94
CA SER A 15 -32.98 20.82 24.63
C SER A 15 -33.43 20.92 26.08
N ASN A 16 -32.64 20.35 27.00
CA ASN A 16 -32.69 20.72 28.42
C ASN A 16 -31.29 20.67 29.03
N ALA A 17 -30.84 21.86 29.46
CA ALA A 17 -29.68 22.05 30.30
C ALA A 17 -30.12 21.86 31.76
N LEU A 18 -29.65 20.80 32.41
CA LEU A 18 -29.60 20.61 33.86
C LEU A 18 -28.51 19.57 34.14
N SER A 19 -27.73 19.79 35.19
CA SER A 19 -26.55 19.01 35.60
C SER A 19 -26.88 17.52 35.86
N GLN A 20 -26.89 16.72 34.80
CA GLN A 20 -26.64 15.29 34.85
C GLN A 20 -25.15 15.10 34.57
N SER A 21 -24.47 14.25 35.35
CA SER A 21 -23.21 13.70 34.90
C SER A 21 -23.44 13.19 33.47
N LYS A 22 -22.81 13.83 32.46
CA LYS A 22 -22.96 13.42 31.07
C LYS A 22 -22.53 11.96 31.03
N LEU A 23 -23.50 11.04 30.98
CA LEU A 23 -23.25 9.64 30.71
C LEU A 23 -22.39 9.60 29.46
N ILE A 24 -21.22 8.97 29.55
CA ILE A 24 -20.35 8.80 28.41
C ILE A 24 -21.19 8.07 27.35
N PRO A 25 -21.29 8.57 26.10
CA PRO A 25 -22.04 7.89 25.06
C PRO A 25 -21.53 6.46 24.89
N THR A 26 -22.41 5.47 25.04
CA THR A 26 -22.03 4.05 25.02
C THR A 26 -22.86 3.28 24.00
N VAL A 27 -22.20 2.50 23.15
CA VAL A 27 -22.82 1.58 22.18
C VAL A 27 -22.48 0.14 22.57
N ARG A 28 -23.42 -0.79 22.41
CA ARG A 28 -23.22 -2.21 22.67
C ARG A 28 -23.05 -2.97 21.37
N ALA A 29 -22.06 -3.86 21.30
CA ALA A 29 -21.80 -4.69 20.13
C ALA A 29 -21.59 -6.16 20.55
N THR A 30 -22.39 -7.04 19.95
CA THR A 30 -22.20 -8.49 19.88
C THR A 30 -21.33 -8.89 18.69
N SER A 31 -21.33 -8.10 17.61
CA SER A 31 -20.54 -8.39 16.41
C SER A 31 -19.16 -7.71 16.48
N ASN A 32 -18.20 -8.21 15.69
CA ASN A 32 -16.85 -7.62 15.58
C ASN A 32 -16.82 -6.37 14.68
N ARG A 33 -17.96 -5.69 14.48
CA ARG A 33 -18.11 -4.55 13.58
C ARG A 33 -19.17 -3.58 14.06
N LEU A 34 -18.97 -2.30 13.76
CA LEU A 34 -19.97 -1.25 13.87
C LEU A 34 -20.12 -0.56 12.50
N MET A 35 -21.32 -0.09 12.19
CA MET A 35 -21.48 0.90 11.13
C MET A 35 -21.07 2.27 11.68
N MET A 36 -20.24 2.98 10.94
CA MET A 36 -19.79 4.33 11.31
C MET A 36 -20.38 5.34 10.32
N TYR A 37 -20.83 6.49 10.81
CA TYR A 37 -21.22 7.62 9.98
C TYR A 37 -20.41 8.84 10.39
N ILE A 38 -19.79 9.52 9.43
CA ILE A 38 -19.10 10.80 9.65
C ILE A 38 -19.72 11.82 8.71
N GLY A 39 -20.42 12.81 9.27
CA GLY A 39 -21.28 13.68 8.47
C GLY A 39 -22.37 12.85 7.78
N ASN A 40 -22.37 12.86 6.44
CA ASN A 40 -23.29 12.06 5.61
C ASN A 40 -22.63 10.80 5.03
N GLU A 41 -21.36 10.56 5.31
CA GLU A 41 -20.61 9.44 4.76
C GLU A 41 -20.78 8.20 5.64
N ARG A 42 -21.08 7.07 5.01
CA ARG A 42 -21.20 5.77 5.66
C ARG A 42 -19.88 5.00 5.52
N GLY A 43 -19.33 4.58 6.64
CA GLY A 43 -18.15 3.71 6.71
C GLY A 43 -18.39 2.50 7.62
N ASN A 44 -17.40 1.61 7.67
CA ASN A 44 -17.38 0.47 8.59
C ASN A 44 -16.29 0.68 9.64
N PHE A 45 -16.59 0.34 10.89
CA PHE A 45 -15.61 0.26 11.97
C PHE A 45 -15.50 -1.22 12.39
N ASN A 46 -14.63 -1.94 11.68
CA ASN A 46 -14.41 -3.37 11.84
C ASN A 46 -13.32 -3.66 12.89
N GLY A 47 -13.25 -4.90 13.38
CA GLY A 47 -12.19 -5.32 14.29
C GLY A 47 -12.35 -4.82 15.72
N VAL A 48 -13.57 -4.44 16.11
CA VAL A 48 -13.90 -3.89 17.44
C VAL A 48 -13.43 -4.78 18.59
N ASN A 49 -13.51 -6.10 18.42
CA ASN A 49 -13.07 -7.10 19.42
C ASN A 49 -11.54 -7.18 19.55
N GLY A 50 -10.79 -6.70 18.57
CA GLY A 50 -9.33 -6.63 18.62
C GLY A 50 -8.79 -5.35 19.26
N LEU A 51 -9.65 -4.38 19.59
CA LEU A 51 -9.21 -3.10 20.15
C LEU A 51 -8.66 -3.27 21.57
N PRO A 52 -7.64 -2.48 21.96
CA PRO A 52 -7.26 -2.34 23.37
C PRO A 52 -8.40 -1.70 24.17
N THR A 53 -8.45 -1.94 25.49
CA THR A 53 -9.46 -1.38 26.40
C THR A 53 -9.46 0.16 26.45
N SER A 54 -8.34 0.77 26.07
CA SER A 54 -8.21 2.20 25.78
C SER A 54 -7.78 2.37 24.34
N PHE A 55 -8.66 2.93 23.52
CA PHE A 55 -8.44 3.13 22.08
C PHE A 55 -8.47 4.62 21.75
N SER A 56 -7.49 5.09 20.96
CA SER A 56 -7.45 6.48 20.50
C SER A 56 -7.42 6.52 18.99
N TYR A 57 -8.18 7.43 18.39
CA TYR A 57 -8.19 7.65 16.95
C TYR A 57 -8.45 9.12 16.63
N SER A 58 -7.76 9.63 15.61
CA SER A 58 -7.95 11.00 15.12
C SER A 58 -8.53 10.92 13.72
N PHE A 59 -9.63 11.63 13.46
CA PHE A 59 -10.27 11.64 12.14
C PHE A 59 -9.80 12.83 11.29
N GLY A 60 -9.43 12.59 10.04
CA GLY A 60 -9.29 13.65 9.03
C GLY A 60 -10.66 14.16 8.58
N LEU A 61 -11.04 15.38 8.95
CA LEU A 61 -12.33 15.99 8.58
C LEU A 61 -12.15 17.18 7.65
N GLU A 62 -12.99 17.32 6.62
CA GLU A 62 -13.04 18.54 5.79
C GLU A 62 -13.53 19.76 6.57
N GLN A 63 -14.53 19.56 7.43
CA GLN A 63 -15.14 20.59 8.28
C GLN A 63 -14.50 20.60 9.67
N ALA A 64 -14.58 21.74 10.36
CA ALA A 64 -14.07 21.87 11.73
C ALA A 64 -14.90 21.06 12.74
N THR A 65 -16.14 20.75 12.37
CA THR A 65 -17.10 20.01 13.19
C THR A 65 -17.84 19.03 12.29
N SER A 66 -17.94 17.77 12.71
CA SER A 66 -18.73 16.74 12.01
C SER A 66 -19.49 15.89 13.01
N ARG A 67 -20.68 15.43 12.64
CA ARG A 67 -21.42 14.42 13.41
C ARG A 67 -20.77 13.06 13.19
N LEU A 68 -20.40 12.38 14.27
CA LEU A 68 -20.03 10.98 14.27
C LEU A 68 -21.21 10.16 14.81
N ALA A 69 -21.48 9.01 14.21
CA ALA A 69 -22.38 8.01 14.78
C ALA A 69 -21.80 6.61 14.65
N PHE A 70 -21.98 5.81 15.70
CA PHE A 70 -21.78 4.37 15.65
C PHE A 70 -23.12 3.68 15.77
N VAL A 71 -23.36 2.70 14.91
CA VAL A 71 -24.59 1.91 14.88
C VAL A 71 -24.19 0.43 14.91
N SER A 72 -24.65 -0.28 15.93
CA SER A 72 -24.49 -1.73 16.06
C SER A 72 -25.79 -2.45 15.68
N GLU A 73 -25.80 -3.77 15.82
CA GLU A 73 -27.04 -4.56 15.77
C GLU A 73 -27.96 -4.39 16.99
N LYS A 74 -27.52 -3.71 18.05
CA LYS A 74 -28.28 -3.51 19.29
C LYS A 74 -28.77 -2.09 19.46
N ASP A 75 -27.90 -1.11 19.25
CA ASP A 75 -28.16 0.30 19.52
C ASP A 75 -27.27 1.22 18.68
N SER A 76 -27.39 2.52 18.93
CA SER A 76 -26.56 3.53 18.27
C SER A 76 -26.25 4.68 19.20
N ILE A 77 -25.10 5.30 18.98
CA ILE A 77 -24.73 6.56 19.60
C ILE A 77 -24.39 7.57 18.53
N SER A 78 -24.59 8.85 18.86
CA SER A 78 -24.12 9.94 18.04
C SER A 78 -23.50 11.03 18.88
N MET A 79 -22.41 11.58 18.37
CA MET A 79 -21.60 12.60 19.01
C MET A 79 -21.10 13.59 17.98
N THR A 80 -20.61 14.72 18.45
CA THR A 80 -20.01 15.74 17.59
C THR A 80 -18.50 15.67 17.74
N LEU A 81 -17.79 15.39 16.65
CA LEU A 81 -16.36 15.58 16.58
C LEU A 81 -16.08 17.04 16.29
N GLN A 82 -15.21 17.66 17.08
CA GLN A 82 -14.74 19.02 16.88
C GLN A 82 -13.22 19.04 16.89
N ARG A 83 -12.62 19.71 15.91
CA ARG A 83 -11.16 19.78 15.78
C ARG A 83 -10.51 20.31 17.06
N GLY A 84 -9.45 19.63 17.48
CA GLY A 84 -8.70 19.96 18.71
C GLY A 84 -9.40 19.59 20.01
N ILE A 85 -10.59 18.96 19.97
CA ILE A 85 -11.31 18.47 21.15
C ILE A 85 -11.34 16.95 21.14
N THR A 86 -10.97 16.33 22.27
CA THR A 86 -11.13 14.89 22.49
C THR A 86 -12.58 14.60 22.87
N THR A 87 -13.26 13.83 22.02
CA THR A 87 -14.58 13.26 22.25
C THR A 87 -14.43 11.87 22.83
N ILE A 88 -15.12 11.57 23.93
CA ILE A 88 -15.02 10.27 24.61
C ILE A 88 -16.32 9.50 24.40
N CYS A 89 -16.20 8.22 24.03
CA CYS A 89 -17.31 7.27 24.01
C CYS A 89 -16.86 5.90 24.49
N GLN A 90 -17.82 4.99 24.70
CA GLN A 90 -17.55 3.62 25.09
C GLN A 90 -18.19 2.63 24.12
N ILE A 91 -17.52 1.49 23.93
CA ILE A 91 -18.04 0.34 23.21
C ILE A 91 -18.05 -0.83 24.17
N ILE A 92 -19.23 -1.32 24.54
CA ILE A 92 -19.38 -2.56 25.30
C ILE A 92 -19.30 -3.71 24.32
N ARG A 93 -18.32 -4.60 24.52
CA ARG A 93 -18.07 -5.75 23.66
C ARG A 93 -18.62 -6.99 24.33
N GLU A 94 -19.85 -7.36 24.00
CA GLU A 94 -20.53 -8.46 24.69
C GLU A 94 -19.78 -9.79 24.50
N ALA A 95 -19.22 -10.02 23.31
CA ALA A 95 -18.43 -11.21 23.01
C ALA A 95 -17.09 -11.29 23.79
N GLN A 96 -16.55 -10.15 24.24
CA GLN A 96 -15.31 -10.07 25.02
C GLN A 96 -15.56 -9.86 26.52
N HIS A 97 -16.82 -9.67 26.91
CA HIS A 97 -17.24 -9.37 28.29
C HIS A 97 -16.51 -8.16 28.90
N ASP A 98 -16.20 -7.14 28.10
CA ASP A 98 -15.52 -5.93 28.56
C ASP A 98 -16.01 -4.66 27.86
N THR A 99 -15.35 -3.53 28.15
CA THR A 99 -15.68 -2.21 27.59
C THR A 99 -14.42 -1.52 27.11
N VAL A 100 -14.47 -1.02 25.88
CA VAL A 100 -13.44 -0.15 25.31
C VAL A 100 -13.83 1.29 25.56
N THR A 101 -12.90 2.07 26.09
CA THR A 101 -13.01 3.54 26.12
C THR A 101 -12.31 4.11 24.90
N CYS A 102 -13.03 4.88 24.10
CA CYS A 102 -12.53 5.51 22.89
C CYS A 102 -12.25 7.00 23.13
N PHE A 103 -11.06 7.46 22.75
CA PHE A 103 -10.64 8.86 22.75
C PHE A 103 -10.51 9.32 21.31
N LEU A 104 -11.53 10.03 20.83
CA LEU A 104 -11.69 10.40 19.43
C LEU A 104 -11.38 11.88 19.24
N THR A 105 -10.37 12.19 18.45
CA THR A 105 -10.02 13.56 18.06
C THR A 105 -10.29 13.78 16.58
N SER A 106 -10.15 15.00 16.09
CA SER A 106 -10.14 15.26 14.66
C SER A 106 -9.17 16.36 14.27
N HIS A 107 -8.70 16.27 13.04
CA HIS A 107 -7.81 17.24 12.41
C HIS A 107 -8.34 17.64 11.03
N LYS A 108 -7.70 18.63 10.40
CA LYS A 108 -8.05 19.02 9.04
C LYS A 108 -7.63 17.91 8.08
N LEU A 109 -8.55 17.42 7.26
CA LEU A 109 -8.22 16.50 6.18
C LEU A 109 -7.27 17.21 5.20
N VAL A 110 -6.10 16.60 4.99
CA VAL A 110 -5.11 17.05 4.00
C VAL A 110 -5.03 16.00 2.91
N LYS A 111 -5.27 16.43 1.66
CA LYS A 111 -5.11 15.57 0.48
C LYS A 111 -3.67 15.06 0.43
N ALA A 112 -3.50 13.76 0.20
CA ALA A 112 -2.17 13.15 0.12
C ALA A 112 -1.35 13.73 -1.05
N ALA A 113 -2.02 14.05 -2.17
CA ALA A 113 -1.42 14.72 -3.32
C ALA A 113 -2.31 15.85 -3.84
N VAL A 114 -1.70 16.86 -4.44
CA VAL A 114 -2.38 17.94 -5.16
C VAL A 114 -1.75 18.09 -6.55
N PHE A 115 -2.55 17.90 -7.58
CA PHE A 115 -2.12 17.96 -8.97
C PHE A 115 -2.63 19.25 -9.62
N ASN A 116 -1.77 20.28 -9.61
CA ASN A 116 -2.04 21.53 -10.31
C ASN A 116 -1.82 21.38 -11.83
N ASP A 117 -2.29 22.34 -12.61
CA ASP A 117 -2.21 22.28 -14.09
C ASP A 117 -0.78 22.16 -14.63
N ALA A 118 0.19 22.78 -13.96
CA ALA A 118 1.60 22.68 -14.35
C ALA A 118 2.13 21.25 -14.15
N TYR A 119 1.78 20.61 -13.04
CA TYR A 119 2.14 19.23 -12.75
C TYR A 119 1.50 18.27 -13.76
N LYS A 120 0.19 18.44 -14.01
CA LYS A 120 -0.56 17.64 -15.00
C LYS A 120 0.09 17.72 -16.37
N LYS A 121 0.32 18.93 -16.87
CA LYS A 121 0.99 19.17 -18.17
C LYS A 121 2.40 18.56 -18.23
N ALA A 122 3.13 18.58 -17.11
CA ALA A 122 4.48 18.04 -17.06
C ALA A 122 4.53 16.50 -17.03
N ASN A 123 3.47 15.82 -16.59
CA ASN A 123 3.49 14.38 -16.34
C ASN A 123 2.48 13.55 -17.16
N GLU A 124 1.52 14.18 -17.83
CA GLU A 124 0.53 13.47 -18.67
C GLU A 124 1.20 12.51 -19.67
N GLY A 125 0.74 11.26 -19.67
CA GLY A 125 1.23 10.18 -20.52
C GLY A 125 2.65 9.68 -20.19
N LYS A 126 3.28 10.15 -19.10
CA LYS A 126 4.67 9.80 -18.80
C LYS A 126 4.81 8.65 -17.83
N THR A 127 5.88 7.89 -18.05
CA THR A 127 6.49 7.01 -17.05
C THR A 127 7.78 7.64 -16.56
N SER A 128 7.84 8.02 -15.29
CA SER A 128 9.04 8.54 -14.65
C SER A 128 9.76 7.44 -13.88
N ILE A 129 11.09 7.40 -13.96
CA ILE A 129 11.94 6.44 -13.27
C ILE A 129 13.00 7.23 -12.51
N GLU A 130 12.99 7.13 -11.19
CA GLU A 130 13.67 8.08 -10.30
C GLU A 130 14.39 7.37 -9.14
N ILE A 131 15.54 7.94 -8.75
CA ILE A 131 16.22 7.67 -7.48
C ILE A 131 16.32 9.00 -6.71
N PRO A 132 15.27 9.42 -5.99
CA PRO A 132 15.21 10.75 -5.39
C PRO A 132 16.25 10.94 -4.26
N GLU A 133 16.81 12.15 -4.11
CA GLU A 133 17.89 12.44 -3.15
C GLU A 133 17.48 12.18 -1.69
N VAL A 134 16.29 12.61 -1.26
CA VAL A 134 15.80 12.39 0.12
C VAL A 134 15.34 10.94 0.33
N TYR A 135 14.88 10.30 -0.74
CA TYR A 135 14.57 8.87 -0.74
C TYR A 135 15.83 8.03 -0.54
N GLU A 136 16.93 8.38 -1.18
CA GLU A 136 18.21 7.72 -0.93
C GLU A 136 18.76 8.04 0.47
N LEU A 137 18.57 9.26 0.99
CA LEU A 137 18.99 9.64 2.34
C LEU A 137 18.40 8.71 3.40
N ILE A 138 17.08 8.48 3.36
CA ILE A 138 16.43 7.63 4.35
C ILE A 138 16.89 6.16 4.20
N ASN A 139 17.12 5.68 2.98
CA ASN A 139 17.68 4.34 2.72
C ASN A 139 19.13 4.17 3.22
N VAL A 140 19.96 5.20 3.11
CA VAL A 140 21.29 5.22 3.74
C VAL A 140 21.17 5.15 5.26
N VAL A 141 20.26 5.91 5.87
CA VAL A 141 20.01 5.83 7.32
C VAL A 141 19.56 4.42 7.72
N PHE A 142 18.66 3.79 6.97
CA PHE A 142 18.23 2.42 7.20
C PHE A 142 19.37 1.41 7.12
N ALA A 143 20.29 1.55 6.17
CA ALA A 143 21.45 0.67 6.03
C ALA A 143 22.38 0.67 7.26
N LEU A 144 22.34 1.72 8.09
CA LEU A 144 23.13 1.85 9.32
C LEU A 144 22.44 1.27 10.57
N THR A 145 21.16 0.92 10.48
CA THR A 145 20.38 0.36 11.59
C THR A 145 20.66 -1.14 11.79
N ASN A 146 20.18 -1.73 12.89
CA ASN A 146 20.23 -3.18 13.06
C ASN A 146 19.34 -3.89 12.03
N TYR A 147 18.20 -3.31 11.71
CA TYR A 147 17.32 -3.80 10.65
C TYR A 147 18.03 -3.82 9.27
N GLY A 148 18.94 -2.87 9.02
CA GLY A 148 19.73 -2.82 7.78
C GLY A 148 20.63 -4.04 7.53
N LYS A 149 20.88 -4.86 8.56
CA LYS A 149 21.60 -6.13 8.44
C LYS A 149 20.76 -7.22 7.75
N THR A 150 19.44 -7.11 7.79
CA THR A 150 18.52 -8.06 7.14
C THR A 150 18.57 -7.94 5.60
N PRO A 151 18.02 -8.91 4.85
CA PRO A 151 17.89 -8.80 3.39
C PRO A 151 17.04 -7.63 2.90
N ALA A 152 16.39 -6.85 3.78
CA ALA A 152 15.63 -5.67 3.40
C ALA A 152 16.51 -4.58 2.78
N ILE A 153 17.81 -4.62 3.08
CA ILE A 153 18.84 -3.84 2.41
C ILE A 153 19.64 -4.73 1.46
N PHE A 154 19.70 -4.34 0.19
CA PHE A 154 20.48 -4.99 -0.84
C PHE A 154 21.97 -4.70 -0.68
N LYS A 155 22.78 -5.75 -0.64
CA LYS A 155 24.21 -5.66 -0.30
C LYS A 155 25.15 -6.13 -1.42
N GLU A 156 24.61 -6.72 -2.49
CA GLU A 156 25.39 -7.39 -3.54
C GLU A 156 25.81 -6.44 -4.68
N THR A 157 26.13 -5.19 -4.35
CA THR A 157 26.71 -4.22 -5.28
C THR A 157 27.95 -3.57 -4.68
N ASN A 158 28.78 -2.96 -5.53
CA ASN A 158 29.90 -2.13 -5.05
C ASN A 158 29.42 -0.84 -4.34
N TYR A 159 28.15 -0.46 -4.52
CA TYR A 159 27.57 0.72 -3.89
C TYR A 159 27.38 0.53 -2.38
N TYR A 160 26.92 -0.64 -1.93
CA TYR A 160 26.72 -0.90 -0.50
C TYR A 160 28.01 -0.75 0.34
N PRO A 161 29.16 -1.34 -0.04
CA PRO A 161 30.43 -1.07 0.64
C PRO A 161 30.83 0.40 0.66
N ALA A 162 30.58 1.16 -0.43
CA ALA A 162 30.86 2.59 -0.47
C ALA A 162 30.00 3.38 0.54
N VAL A 163 28.71 3.04 0.64
CA VAL A 163 27.78 3.58 1.65
C VAL A 163 28.29 3.26 3.06
N ILE A 164 28.61 2.00 3.37
CA ILE A 164 29.06 1.62 4.70
C ILE A 164 30.40 2.28 5.06
N ALA A 165 31.36 2.34 4.13
CA ALA A 165 32.64 2.99 4.34
C ALA A 165 32.47 4.47 4.68
N HIS A 166 31.59 5.18 3.96
CA HIS A 166 31.37 6.61 4.17
C HIS A 166 30.55 6.91 5.43
N PHE A 167 29.47 6.15 5.69
CA PHE A 167 28.48 6.53 6.69
C PHE A 167 28.59 5.78 8.04
N SER A 168 29.36 4.69 8.14
CA SER A 168 29.50 3.94 9.40
C SER A 168 30.04 4.75 10.60
N PRO A 169 30.87 5.81 10.45
CA PRO A 169 31.22 6.69 11.57
C PRO A 169 30.01 7.37 12.22
N PHE A 170 28.88 7.47 11.51
CA PHE A 170 27.65 8.11 11.96
C PHE A 170 26.59 7.12 12.46
N LYS A 171 26.92 5.83 12.65
CA LYS A 171 25.96 4.80 13.11
C LYS A 171 25.26 5.13 14.45
N ASN A 172 25.91 5.92 15.30
CA ASN A 172 25.36 6.35 16.60
C ASN A 172 24.62 7.71 16.52
N HIS A 173 24.45 8.27 15.32
CA HIS A 173 23.77 9.54 15.13
C HIS A 173 22.31 9.47 15.61
N PRO A 174 21.74 10.54 16.21
CA PRO A 174 20.35 10.56 16.66
C PRO A 174 19.33 10.12 15.61
N ALA A 175 19.53 10.49 14.34
CA ALA A 175 18.70 10.01 13.23
C ALA A 175 18.68 8.48 13.14
N VAL A 176 19.86 7.85 13.05
CA VAL A 176 19.99 6.38 12.95
C VAL A 176 19.34 5.69 14.15
N ARG A 177 19.61 6.17 15.37
CA ARG A 177 19.03 5.57 16.60
C ARG A 177 17.52 5.70 16.67
N SER A 178 16.97 6.84 16.25
CA SER A 178 15.52 7.07 16.25
C SER A 178 14.83 6.13 15.26
N ILE A 179 15.39 6.03 14.05
CA ILE A 179 14.86 5.13 13.02
C ILE A 179 15.02 3.65 13.41
N ASP A 180 16.17 3.24 13.95
CA ASP A 180 16.39 1.87 14.46
C ASP A 180 15.35 1.50 15.54
N SER A 181 15.02 2.43 16.43
CA SER A 181 13.99 2.23 17.46
C SER A 181 12.59 2.04 16.87
N LEU A 182 12.24 2.72 15.77
CA LEU A 182 10.95 2.54 15.09
C LEU A 182 10.88 1.18 14.41
N LEU A 183 11.95 0.79 13.72
CA LEU A 183 12.00 -0.50 13.03
C LEU A 183 11.97 -1.67 14.01
N ALA A 184 12.59 -1.53 15.18
CA ALA A 184 12.49 -2.52 16.25
C ALA A 184 11.06 -2.68 16.82
N LYS A 185 10.23 -1.63 16.75
CA LYS A 185 8.81 -1.70 17.14
C LYS A 185 7.94 -2.34 16.05
N SER A 186 8.21 -2.01 14.80
CA SER A 186 7.54 -2.57 13.64
C SER A 186 8.39 -2.35 12.39
N GLU A 187 8.73 -3.44 11.71
CA GLU A 187 9.43 -3.40 10.42
C GLU A 187 8.60 -2.65 9.36
N GLY A 188 7.27 -2.63 9.53
CA GLY A 188 6.34 -1.91 8.65
C GLY A 188 6.61 -0.39 8.59
N ASN A 189 7.30 0.18 9.58
CA ASN A 189 7.71 1.58 9.55
C ASN A 189 8.65 1.90 8.39
N TYR A 190 9.37 0.91 7.85
CA TYR A 190 10.22 1.12 6.68
C TYR A 190 9.40 1.65 5.50
N TYR A 191 8.27 1.01 5.16
CA TYR A 191 7.46 1.41 4.02
C TYR A 191 7.07 2.88 4.10
N ASN A 192 6.50 3.31 5.23
CA ASN A 192 5.97 4.65 5.38
C ASN A 192 7.06 5.71 5.30
N LEU A 193 8.13 5.56 6.08
CA LEU A 193 9.25 6.50 6.12
C LEU A 193 9.97 6.61 4.76
N LYS A 194 10.15 5.48 4.08
CA LYS A 194 10.73 5.42 2.74
C LYS A 194 9.85 6.14 1.73
N MET A 195 8.57 5.81 1.65
CA MET A 195 7.65 6.42 0.69
C MET A 195 7.49 7.93 0.95
N ASP A 196 7.25 8.33 2.20
CA ASP A 196 7.01 9.73 2.57
C ASP A 196 8.19 10.65 2.35
N SER A 197 9.41 10.10 2.30
CA SER A 197 10.60 10.87 1.92
C SER A 197 10.52 11.44 0.51
N TYR A 198 9.73 10.85 -0.39
CA TYR A 198 9.53 11.37 -1.74
C TYR A 198 8.77 12.70 -1.77
N ALA A 199 8.02 13.03 -0.71
CA ALA A 199 7.38 14.32 -0.58
C ALA A 199 8.38 15.48 -0.37
N TYR A 200 9.66 15.19 -0.10
CA TYR A 200 10.66 16.18 0.29
C TYR A 200 11.79 16.33 -0.72
N ARG A 201 12.36 17.54 -0.76
CA ARG A 201 13.59 17.85 -1.48
C ARG A 201 14.50 18.75 -0.64
N PHE A 202 15.77 18.79 -0.98
CA PHE A 202 16.69 19.78 -0.40
C PHE A 202 16.45 21.17 -0.99
N ASP A 203 16.45 22.16 -0.11
CA ASP A 203 16.64 23.58 -0.41
C ASP A 203 17.76 24.11 0.49
N GLY A 204 18.96 24.27 -0.08
CA GLY A 204 20.19 24.42 0.68
C GLY A 204 20.44 23.22 1.61
N GLU A 205 20.55 23.47 2.92
CA GLU A 205 20.72 22.43 3.95
C GLU A 205 19.38 21.95 4.55
N LYS A 206 18.25 22.50 4.09
CA LYS A 206 16.92 22.22 4.63
C LYS A 206 16.15 21.22 3.77
N LEU A 207 15.36 20.38 4.42
CA LEU A 207 14.38 19.52 3.75
C LEU A 207 13.04 20.25 3.73
N ILE A 208 12.57 20.59 2.54
CA ILE A 208 11.27 21.24 2.34
C ILE A 208 10.33 20.31 1.58
N ASN A 209 9.04 20.38 1.89
CA ASN A 209 8.03 19.65 1.14
C ASN A 209 7.98 20.20 -0.31
N GLY A 210 7.95 19.32 -1.30
CA GLY A 210 7.96 19.65 -2.72
C GLY A 210 6.67 20.28 -3.25
N GLY A 211 5.59 20.27 -2.47
CA GLY A 211 4.31 20.90 -2.76
C GLY A 211 3.33 20.05 -3.59
N VAL A 212 3.78 18.92 -4.14
CA VAL A 212 2.92 17.97 -4.87
C VAL A 212 2.29 16.95 -3.93
N TYR A 213 3.07 16.41 -3.01
CA TYR A 213 2.63 15.39 -2.06
C TYR A 213 2.74 15.94 -0.65
N ASP A 214 1.65 15.88 0.12
CA ASP A 214 1.71 15.99 1.58
C ASP A 214 2.40 14.74 2.15
N ARG A 215 1.96 13.57 1.68
CA ARG A 215 2.49 12.26 2.02
C ARG A 215 2.34 11.31 0.84
N VAL A 216 3.16 10.28 0.81
CA VAL A 216 3.17 9.28 -0.26
C VAL A 216 2.85 7.89 0.28
N SER A 217 3.17 7.64 1.55
CA SER A 217 2.76 6.45 2.27
C SER A 217 1.26 6.40 2.53
N TRP A 218 0.82 5.30 3.13
CA TRP A 218 -0.58 5.10 3.52
C TRP A 218 -0.88 5.77 4.86
N GLY A 219 -2.14 6.14 5.07
CA GLY A 219 -2.61 6.76 6.31
C GLY A 219 -2.98 8.24 6.13
N GLU A 220 -3.00 8.97 7.24
CA GLU A 220 -3.51 10.35 7.30
C GLU A 220 -2.43 11.42 7.49
N VAL A 221 -1.20 11.03 7.85
CA VAL A 221 -0.08 11.94 8.12
C VAL A 221 1.19 11.48 7.40
N ASN A 222 2.10 12.41 7.16
CA ASN A 222 3.44 12.09 6.69
C ASN A 222 4.31 11.63 7.87
N GLU A 223 4.69 10.36 7.89
CA GLU A 223 5.42 9.73 9.00
C GLU A 223 6.88 10.20 9.11
N LEU A 224 7.40 10.87 8.07
CA LEU A 224 8.77 11.39 8.09
C LEU A 224 8.89 12.73 8.84
N VAL A 225 7.80 13.51 8.94
CA VAL A 225 7.78 14.88 9.50
C VAL A 225 8.54 14.98 10.84
N PRO A 226 8.32 14.10 11.84
CA PRO A 226 8.99 14.22 13.14
C PRO A 226 10.52 14.08 13.06
N TYR A 227 11.03 13.45 12.00
CA TYR A 227 12.45 13.11 11.85
C TYR A 227 13.20 14.06 10.92
N ILE A 228 12.50 14.99 10.25
CA ILE A 228 13.12 15.95 9.31
C ILE A 228 14.33 16.68 9.92
N PRO A 229 14.27 17.28 11.13
CA PRO A 229 15.44 17.95 11.72
C PRO A 229 16.62 17.01 11.97
N LEU A 230 16.35 15.75 12.30
CA LEU A 230 17.40 14.74 12.52
C LEU A 230 18.05 14.32 11.20
N LEU A 231 17.26 14.20 10.14
CA LEU A 231 17.73 13.87 8.79
C LEU A 231 18.56 15.02 8.19
N GLU A 232 18.14 16.28 8.36
CA GLU A 232 18.94 17.46 8.00
C GLU A 232 20.29 17.44 8.71
N ASN A 233 20.30 17.21 10.03
CA ASN A 233 21.52 17.17 10.82
C ASN A 233 22.43 16.02 10.39
N PHE A 234 21.87 14.84 10.14
CA PHE A 234 22.62 13.69 9.63
C PHE A 234 23.22 14.00 8.27
N ALA A 235 22.43 14.52 7.33
CA ALA A 235 22.88 14.84 5.97
C ALA A 235 24.02 15.85 5.97
N LYS A 236 23.94 16.89 6.81
CA LYS A 236 25.01 17.87 7.01
C LYS A 236 26.27 17.24 7.60
N ARG A 237 26.16 16.53 8.73
CA ARG A 237 27.32 15.98 9.45
C ARG A 237 28.04 14.87 8.69
N SER A 238 27.29 14.09 7.92
CA SER A 238 27.82 12.99 7.10
C SER A 238 28.23 13.42 5.71
N ASN A 239 28.04 14.69 5.34
CA ASN A 239 28.25 15.18 3.99
C ASN A 239 27.49 14.35 2.92
N PHE A 240 26.26 13.94 3.25
CA PHE A 240 25.42 13.07 2.43
C PHE A 240 25.22 13.62 1.02
N ARG A 241 24.93 14.92 0.89
CA ARG A 241 24.63 15.53 -0.43
C ARG A 241 25.82 15.43 -1.38
N THR A 242 27.05 15.63 -0.87
CA THR A 242 28.27 15.44 -1.66
C THR A 242 28.42 13.98 -2.08
N PHE A 243 28.18 13.03 -1.17
CA PHE A 243 28.20 11.60 -1.48
C PHE A 243 27.18 11.25 -2.59
N TYR A 244 25.94 11.74 -2.48
CA TYR A 244 24.89 11.51 -3.47
C TYR A 244 25.26 12.11 -4.85
N GLN A 245 25.80 13.33 -4.87
CA GLN A 245 26.27 13.97 -6.10
C GLN A 245 27.40 13.19 -6.76
N GLN A 246 28.37 12.68 -5.98
CA GLN A 246 29.45 11.84 -6.48
C GLN A 246 28.96 10.52 -7.09
N HIS A 247 27.84 9.98 -6.60
CA HIS A 247 27.22 8.74 -7.11
C HIS A 247 26.15 8.97 -8.18
N THR A 248 25.90 10.23 -8.58
CA THR A 248 24.92 10.55 -9.63
C THR A 248 25.17 9.80 -10.95
N PRO A 249 26.41 9.60 -11.43
CA PRO A 249 26.65 8.76 -12.61
C PRO A 249 26.16 7.32 -12.44
N TYR A 250 26.34 6.72 -11.26
CA TYR A 250 25.85 5.38 -10.96
C TYR A 250 24.32 5.34 -10.96
N TYR A 251 23.66 6.28 -10.28
CA TYR A 251 22.20 6.38 -10.28
C TYR A 251 21.61 6.53 -11.70
N LYS A 252 22.21 7.40 -12.52
CA LYS A 252 21.80 7.57 -13.93
C LYS A 252 21.96 6.28 -14.73
N SER A 253 23.03 5.52 -14.50
CA SER A 253 23.25 4.23 -15.16
C SER A 253 22.17 3.19 -14.81
N LEU A 254 21.72 3.17 -13.54
CA LEU A 254 20.63 2.27 -13.13
C LEU A 254 19.30 2.69 -13.75
N VAL A 255 18.98 3.99 -13.74
CA VAL A 255 17.75 4.50 -14.38
C VAL A 255 17.72 4.15 -15.86
N GLU A 256 18.85 4.28 -16.57
CA GLU A 256 18.94 3.94 -17.98
C GLU A 256 18.83 2.42 -18.21
N ASP A 257 19.52 1.60 -17.43
CA ASP A 257 19.41 0.15 -17.51
C ASP A 257 17.97 -0.34 -17.20
N PHE A 258 17.28 0.31 -16.25
CA PHE A 258 15.86 0.04 -15.99
C PHE A 258 14.99 0.32 -17.22
N ARG A 259 15.13 1.50 -17.84
CA ARG A 259 14.37 1.89 -19.04
C ARG A 259 14.55 0.90 -20.19
N GLN A 260 15.78 0.39 -20.37
CA GLN A 260 16.09 -0.52 -21.46
C GLN A 260 15.53 -1.93 -21.25
N ASN A 261 15.36 -2.35 -19.99
CA ASN A 261 15.10 -3.76 -19.66
C ASN A 261 13.75 -4.02 -18.98
N VAL A 262 13.06 -2.98 -18.50
CA VAL A 262 11.74 -3.08 -17.86
C VAL A 262 10.75 -2.22 -18.63
N ASP A 263 9.89 -2.88 -19.40
CA ASP A 263 8.96 -2.21 -20.31
C ASP A 263 7.64 -1.84 -19.60
N VAL A 264 7.71 -0.82 -18.76
CA VAL A 264 6.55 -0.30 -18.00
C VAL A 264 5.45 0.23 -18.91
N ALA A 265 5.79 0.72 -20.10
CA ALA A 265 4.79 1.21 -21.06
C ALA A 265 3.92 0.06 -21.57
N THR A 266 4.54 -1.06 -21.97
CA THR A 266 3.82 -2.29 -22.35
C THR A 266 2.97 -2.81 -21.19
N MET A 267 3.50 -2.81 -19.97
CA MET A 267 2.75 -3.22 -18.78
C MET A 267 1.48 -2.38 -18.55
N LYS A 268 1.61 -1.04 -18.59
CA LYS A 268 0.48 -0.11 -18.44
C LYS A 268 -0.56 -0.34 -19.53
N ALA A 269 -0.14 -0.38 -20.79
CA ALA A 269 -1.04 -0.58 -21.92
C ALA A 269 -1.78 -1.94 -21.84
N TRP A 270 -1.09 -2.99 -21.40
CA TRP A 270 -1.71 -4.28 -21.16
C TRP A 270 -2.74 -4.20 -20.03
N LEU A 271 -2.41 -3.59 -18.89
CA LEU A 271 -3.32 -3.45 -17.75
C LEU A 271 -4.57 -2.63 -18.11
N GLU A 272 -4.42 -1.49 -18.78
CA GLU A 272 -5.56 -0.66 -19.21
C GLU A 272 -6.46 -1.37 -20.22
N LYS A 273 -5.90 -2.25 -21.05
CA LYS A 273 -6.68 -3.12 -21.93
C LYS A 273 -7.46 -4.17 -21.14
N GLN A 274 -6.85 -4.77 -20.11
CA GLN A 274 -7.47 -5.86 -19.34
C GLN A 274 -8.44 -5.36 -18.26
N PHE A 275 -8.31 -4.09 -17.84
CA PHE A 275 -9.11 -3.43 -16.82
C PHE A 275 -9.63 -2.08 -17.35
N PRO A 276 -10.61 -2.08 -18.27
CA PRO A 276 -10.99 -0.90 -19.03
C PRO A 276 -11.64 0.22 -18.20
N THR A 277 -12.02 -0.04 -16.94
CA THR A 277 -12.56 0.97 -16.03
C THR A 277 -11.49 1.71 -15.23
N THR A 278 -10.22 1.33 -15.35
CA THR A 278 -9.11 1.88 -14.58
C THR A 278 -8.07 2.46 -15.52
N HIS A 279 -7.71 3.73 -15.32
CA HIS A 279 -6.76 4.45 -16.16
C HIS A 279 -5.88 5.36 -15.31
N TYR A 280 -4.60 5.49 -15.70
CA TYR A 280 -3.68 6.42 -15.06
C TYR A 280 -3.06 7.38 -16.07
N SER A 281 -3.12 8.67 -15.75
CA SER A 281 -2.50 9.75 -16.52
C SER A 281 -0.97 9.69 -16.46
N ALA A 282 -0.39 9.20 -15.37
CA ALA A 282 1.05 9.03 -15.22
C ALA A 282 1.41 7.82 -14.36
N VAL A 283 2.62 7.29 -14.58
CA VAL A 283 3.21 6.22 -13.77
C VAL A 283 4.57 6.67 -13.25
N LYS A 284 4.88 6.39 -11.99
CA LYS A 284 6.21 6.60 -11.41
C LYS A 284 6.80 5.31 -10.89
N VAL A 285 8.08 5.12 -11.16
CA VAL A 285 8.92 4.08 -10.59
C VAL A 285 9.97 4.75 -9.74
N LEU A 286 9.97 4.45 -8.46
CA LEU A 286 10.92 4.95 -7.49
C LEU A 286 11.69 3.76 -6.94
N PHE A 287 13.01 3.86 -6.91
CA PHE A 287 13.83 2.86 -6.26
C PHE A 287 15.07 3.47 -5.62
N SER A 288 15.68 2.71 -4.72
CA SER A 288 17.03 2.95 -4.22
C SER A 288 17.88 1.72 -4.52
N PRO A 289 19.18 1.87 -4.84
CA PRO A 289 20.08 0.73 -5.01
C PRO A 289 20.25 -0.11 -3.73
N LEU A 290 19.77 0.39 -2.58
CA LEU A 290 19.81 -0.26 -1.28
C LEU A 290 18.52 -1.01 -0.94
N VAL A 291 17.41 -0.81 -1.66
CA VAL A 291 16.17 -1.55 -1.35
C VAL A 291 16.32 -3.00 -1.82
N GLY A 292 16.15 -3.95 -0.90
CA GLY A 292 16.25 -5.38 -1.18
C GLY A 292 14.91 -6.04 -1.52
N TRP A 293 13.93 -5.96 -0.63
CA TRP A 293 12.60 -6.57 -0.86
C TRP A 293 11.42 -5.70 -0.40
N ASN A 294 11.67 -4.53 0.21
CA ASN A 294 10.62 -3.65 0.72
C ASN A 294 9.92 -2.91 -0.44
N GLN A 295 9.07 -3.62 -1.17
CA GLN A 295 8.31 -3.13 -2.32
C GLN A 295 6.95 -2.61 -1.85
N SER A 296 6.46 -1.57 -2.50
CA SER A 296 5.18 -0.95 -2.15
C SER A 296 4.63 -0.15 -3.31
N ALA A 297 3.31 -0.10 -3.44
CA ALA A 297 2.64 0.73 -4.41
C ALA A 297 1.64 1.68 -3.75
N ASN A 298 1.41 2.82 -4.38
CA ASN A 298 0.30 3.69 -4.05
C ASN A 298 -0.22 4.41 -5.29
N LYS A 299 -1.42 4.96 -5.18
CA LYS A 299 -2.06 5.72 -6.25
C LYS A 299 -2.67 7.00 -5.71
N PHE A 300 -2.74 8.01 -6.56
CA PHE A 300 -3.26 9.31 -6.21
C PHE A 300 -4.19 9.80 -7.31
N GLU A 301 -5.26 10.48 -6.91
CA GLU A 301 -6.15 11.16 -7.82
C GLU A 301 -6.46 12.55 -7.29
N ASP A 302 -6.26 13.57 -8.13
CA ASP A 302 -6.65 14.94 -7.83
C ASP A 302 -6.92 15.70 -9.14
N ASN A 303 -7.97 16.53 -9.14
CA ASN A 303 -8.35 17.38 -10.28
C ASN A 303 -8.40 16.66 -11.64
N GLY A 304 -8.96 15.44 -11.66
CA GLY A 304 -9.10 14.62 -12.85
C GLY A 304 -7.78 14.07 -13.42
N PHE A 305 -6.72 14.03 -12.60
CA PHE A 305 -5.45 13.42 -12.93
C PHE A 305 -5.18 12.26 -11.99
N ALA A 306 -4.93 11.08 -12.53
CA ALA A 306 -4.63 9.87 -11.76
C ALA A 306 -3.17 9.45 -11.97
N GLU A 307 -2.46 9.17 -10.89
CA GLU A 307 -1.06 8.73 -10.90
C GLU A 307 -0.90 7.43 -10.12
N ALA A 308 -0.22 6.45 -10.72
CA ALA A 308 0.21 5.23 -10.04
C ALA A 308 1.71 5.30 -9.72
N GLN A 309 2.11 4.92 -8.51
CA GLN A 309 3.49 4.90 -8.07
C GLN A 309 3.90 3.51 -7.59
N MET A 310 5.05 3.05 -8.08
CA MET A 310 5.75 1.86 -7.62
C MET A 310 7.01 2.29 -6.86
N HIS A 311 7.20 1.76 -5.67
CA HIS A 311 8.38 1.97 -4.83
C HIS A 311 9.07 0.62 -4.64
N ILE A 312 9.98 0.28 -5.54
CA ILE A 312 10.53 -1.07 -5.72
C ILE A 312 12.03 -1.14 -5.43
N ASP A 313 12.55 -2.36 -5.33
CA ASP A 313 13.97 -2.64 -5.50
C ASP A 313 14.39 -2.47 -6.97
N PHE A 314 15.69 -2.30 -7.18
CA PHE A 314 16.23 -2.42 -8.52
C PHE A 314 16.35 -3.90 -8.89
N PRO A 315 15.88 -4.33 -10.08
CA PRO A 315 15.90 -5.74 -10.48
C PRO A 315 17.31 -6.16 -10.92
N PHE A 316 18.24 -6.22 -9.96
CA PHE A 316 19.62 -6.65 -10.21
C PHE A 316 19.64 -8.08 -10.74
N VAL A 317 20.37 -8.29 -11.83
CA VAL A 317 20.51 -9.61 -12.43
C VAL A 317 21.66 -10.35 -11.76
N SER A 318 21.35 -11.43 -11.04
CA SER A 318 22.36 -12.32 -10.46
C SER A 318 23.27 -12.92 -11.54
N THR A 319 24.48 -13.35 -11.17
CA THR A 319 25.42 -13.99 -12.10
C THR A 319 24.82 -15.22 -12.79
N THR A 320 23.98 -15.98 -12.08
CA THR A 320 23.22 -17.11 -12.63
C THR A 320 22.14 -16.64 -13.61
N ALA A 321 21.41 -15.56 -13.28
CA ALA A 321 20.40 -15.00 -14.17
C ALA A 321 21.00 -14.40 -15.45
N LYS A 322 22.24 -13.89 -15.42
CA LYS A 322 22.96 -13.43 -16.62
C LYS A 322 23.28 -14.54 -17.62
N LYS A 323 23.26 -15.81 -17.20
CA LYS A 323 23.48 -16.98 -18.07
C LYS A 323 22.19 -17.48 -18.73
N GLN A 324 21.04 -16.94 -18.34
CA GLN A 324 19.74 -17.30 -18.91
C GLN A 324 19.56 -16.66 -20.29
N PRO A 325 18.68 -17.22 -21.15
CA PRO A 325 18.28 -16.56 -22.38
C PRO A 325 17.76 -15.14 -22.11
N LEU A 326 18.02 -14.20 -23.04
CA LEU A 326 17.70 -12.78 -22.88
C LEU A 326 16.24 -12.54 -22.48
N ASN A 327 15.29 -13.22 -23.13
CA ASN A 327 13.86 -13.05 -22.83
C ASN A 327 13.47 -13.57 -21.44
N ILE A 328 14.12 -14.63 -20.96
CA ILE A 328 13.94 -15.12 -19.59
C ILE A 328 14.46 -14.09 -18.59
N ALA A 329 15.65 -13.53 -18.83
CA ALA A 329 16.20 -12.48 -17.99
C ALA A 329 15.30 -11.23 -17.99
N LYS A 330 14.80 -10.81 -19.17
CA LYS A 330 13.86 -9.68 -19.31
C LYS A 330 12.57 -9.91 -18.52
N GLY A 331 11.94 -11.07 -18.68
CA GLY A 331 10.75 -11.45 -17.91
C GLY A 331 11.01 -11.34 -16.40
N LYS A 332 12.08 -11.97 -15.90
CA LYS A 332 12.40 -11.91 -14.46
C LYS A 332 12.60 -10.49 -13.93
N ARG A 333 13.18 -9.59 -14.73
CA ARG A 333 13.35 -8.17 -14.35
C ARG A 333 12.04 -7.39 -14.33
N MET A 334 11.05 -7.82 -15.12
CA MET A 334 9.74 -7.21 -15.22
C MET A 334 8.80 -7.62 -14.07
N THR A 335 9.00 -8.80 -13.45
CA THR A 335 8.09 -9.36 -12.45
C THR A 335 7.68 -8.36 -11.37
N ILE A 336 8.64 -7.80 -10.62
CA ILE A 336 8.33 -6.93 -9.48
C ILE A 336 7.67 -5.61 -9.89
N ALA A 337 8.18 -4.99 -10.96
CA ALA A 337 7.56 -3.77 -11.47
C ALA A 337 6.11 -4.04 -11.89
N PHE A 338 5.84 -5.20 -12.49
CA PHE A 338 4.48 -5.56 -12.85
C PHE A 338 3.59 -5.85 -11.64
N THR A 339 4.10 -6.55 -10.62
CA THR A 339 3.32 -6.85 -9.41
C THR A 339 2.95 -5.58 -8.65
N GLU A 340 3.86 -4.62 -8.53
CA GLU A 340 3.53 -3.35 -7.87
C GLU A 340 2.60 -2.47 -8.72
N LEU A 341 2.78 -2.44 -10.05
CA LEU A 341 1.89 -1.66 -10.92
C LEU A 341 0.47 -2.24 -10.93
N ASN A 342 0.34 -3.56 -11.02
CA ASN A 342 -0.96 -4.20 -11.24
C ASN A 342 -1.90 -4.10 -10.03
N HIS A 343 -1.39 -3.89 -8.80
CA HIS A 343 -2.21 -3.59 -7.63
C HIS A 343 -3.13 -2.39 -7.84
N SER A 344 -2.64 -1.40 -8.60
CA SER A 344 -3.41 -0.20 -8.95
C SER A 344 -4.62 -0.49 -9.85
N TYR A 345 -4.70 -1.69 -10.44
CA TYR A 345 -5.77 -2.12 -11.35
C TYR A 345 -6.60 -3.27 -10.75
N LEU A 346 -5.93 -4.29 -10.21
CA LEU A 346 -6.60 -5.50 -9.74
C LEU A 346 -7.36 -5.30 -8.44
N ASN A 347 -6.88 -4.45 -7.52
CA ASN A 347 -7.53 -4.25 -6.22
C ASN A 347 -8.92 -3.58 -6.41
N PRO A 348 -9.06 -2.46 -7.16
CA PRO A 348 -10.39 -1.89 -7.45
C PRO A 348 -11.34 -2.86 -8.16
N GLU A 349 -10.81 -3.77 -8.98
CA GLU A 349 -11.64 -4.80 -9.61
C GLU A 349 -12.08 -5.85 -8.59
N ALA A 350 -11.18 -6.33 -7.73
CA ALA A 350 -11.46 -7.32 -6.68
C ALA A 350 -12.46 -6.79 -5.64
N GLU A 351 -12.37 -5.51 -5.28
CA GLU A 351 -13.30 -4.84 -4.35
C GLU A 351 -14.77 -4.93 -4.79
N LYS A 352 -15.05 -5.04 -6.10
CA LYS A 352 -16.41 -5.24 -6.62
C LYS A 352 -17.01 -6.60 -6.19
N TYR A 353 -16.15 -7.57 -5.87
CA TYR A 353 -16.50 -8.96 -5.60
C TYR A 353 -16.20 -9.41 -4.17
N THR A 354 -15.96 -8.49 -3.22
CA THR A 354 -15.55 -8.84 -1.84
C THR A 354 -16.43 -9.90 -1.19
N LYS A 355 -17.74 -9.90 -1.43
CA LYS A 355 -18.66 -10.91 -0.85
C LYS A 355 -18.43 -12.31 -1.42
N ASP A 356 -18.21 -12.42 -2.73
CA ASP A 356 -18.01 -13.71 -3.38
C ASP A 356 -16.61 -14.25 -3.08
N ILE A 357 -15.61 -13.36 -3.01
CA ILE A 357 -14.26 -13.67 -2.55
C ILE A 357 -14.27 -14.18 -1.11
N ALA A 358 -15.03 -13.55 -0.21
CA ALA A 358 -15.18 -14.00 1.17
C ALA A 358 -15.72 -15.42 1.28
N VAL A 359 -16.61 -15.82 0.37
CA VAL A 359 -17.12 -17.19 0.31
C VAL A 359 -16.05 -18.14 -0.23
N ALA A 360 -15.35 -17.77 -1.30
CA ALA A 360 -14.34 -18.60 -1.96
C ALA A 360 -13.08 -18.82 -1.09
N PHE A 361 -12.67 -17.81 -0.32
CA PHE A 361 -11.45 -17.81 0.50
C PHE A 361 -11.74 -17.94 2.00
N LYS A 362 -12.95 -18.36 2.40
CA LYS A 362 -13.39 -18.47 3.81
C LYS A 362 -12.42 -19.28 4.70
N ASN A 363 -11.77 -20.29 4.13
CA ASN A 363 -10.80 -21.16 4.80
C ASN A 363 -9.38 -20.78 4.36
N LEU A 364 -8.83 -19.68 4.86
CA LEU A 364 -7.51 -19.19 4.45
C LEU A 364 -6.37 -20.21 4.56
N ALA A 365 -6.45 -21.16 5.49
CA ALA A 365 -5.44 -22.21 5.65
C ALA A 365 -5.31 -23.12 4.42
N ASP A 366 -6.36 -23.24 3.60
CA ASP A 366 -6.36 -23.98 2.33
C ASP A 366 -5.59 -23.24 1.22
N TRP A 367 -5.44 -21.92 1.38
CA TRP A 367 -4.85 -21.01 0.39
C TRP A 367 -3.45 -20.54 0.79
N ALA A 368 -3.21 -20.26 2.07
CA ALA A 368 -1.98 -19.71 2.59
C ALA A 368 -1.39 -20.57 3.71
N ASP A 369 -0.07 -20.78 3.68
CA ASP A 369 0.67 -21.41 4.76
C ASP A 369 0.97 -20.38 5.86
N PRO A 370 0.46 -20.57 7.10
CA PRO A 370 0.66 -19.61 8.19
C PRO A 370 2.12 -19.52 8.67
N ASN A 371 3.00 -20.43 8.24
CA ASN A 371 4.42 -20.42 8.60
C ASN A 371 5.33 -19.84 7.50
N LYS A 372 4.76 -19.30 6.43
CA LYS A 372 5.47 -18.76 5.27
C LYS A 372 5.04 -17.31 4.99
N PRO A 373 5.73 -16.59 4.08
CA PRO A 373 5.39 -15.20 3.77
C PRO A 373 3.91 -14.92 3.44
N ALA A 374 3.18 -15.89 2.88
CA ALA A 374 1.75 -15.78 2.59
C ALA A 374 0.89 -15.45 3.83
N ALA A 375 1.36 -15.74 5.05
CA ALA A 375 0.66 -15.46 6.29
C ALA A 375 0.32 -13.98 6.52
N ILE A 376 1.04 -13.05 5.88
CA ILE A 376 0.76 -11.61 5.98
C ILE A 376 -0.55 -11.21 5.28
N TYR A 377 -1.02 -12.01 4.32
CA TYR A 377 -2.29 -11.80 3.62
C TYR A 377 -3.42 -12.47 4.40
N SER A 378 -3.68 -11.91 5.59
CA SER A 378 -4.48 -12.55 6.64
C SER A 378 -5.99 -12.39 6.49
N ASN A 379 -6.47 -11.90 5.34
CA ASN A 379 -7.89 -11.85 5.02
C ASN A 379 -8.14 -12.37 3.59
N ASP A 380 -9.37 -12.81 3.36
CA ASP A 380 -9.92 -13.34 2.12
C ASP A 380 -9.62 -12.48 0.90
N LEU A 381 -9.88 -11.17 0.99
CA LEU A 381 -9.64 -10.23 -0.11
C LEU A 381 -8.14 -10.12 -0.41
N SER A 382 -7.31 -9.84 0.59
CA SER A 382 -5.87 -9.68 0.41
C SER A 382 -5.19 -10.95 -0.13
N CYS A 383 -5.68 -12.13 0.28
CA CYS A 383 -5.17 -13.40 -0.23
C CYS A 383 -5.54 -13.59 -1.71
N PHE A 384 -6.79 -13.35 -2.08
CA PHE A 384 -7.23 -13.40 -3.48
C PHE A 384 -6.50 -12.37 -4.36
N GLU A 385 -6.36 -11.13 -3.88
CA GLU A 385 -5.64 -10.07 -4.58
C GLU A 385 -4.20 -10.49 -4.89
N GLU A 386 -3.52 -11.15 -3.97
CA GLU A 386 -2.14 -11.60 -4.17
C GLU A 386 -2.03 -12.82 -5.11
N TYR A 387 -3.03 -13.70 -5.10
CA TYR A 387 -3.17 -14.75 -6.12
C TYR A 387 -3.38 -14.13 -7.52
N MET A 388 -4.25 -13.13 -7.64
CA MET A 388 -4.45 -12.41 -8.89
C MET A 388 -3.19 -11.65 -9.30
N ASN A 389 -2.50 -10.98 -8.37
CA ASN A 389 -1.28 -10.22 -8.63
C ASN A 389 -0.26 -11.04 -9.44
N TYR A 390 0.10 -12.22 -8.95
CA TYR A 390 1.05 -13.08 -9.65
C TYR A 390 0.42 -13.81 -10.84
N GLY A 391 -0.87 -14.14 -10.80
CA GLY A 391 -1.59 -14.67 -11.95
C GLY A 391 -1.57 -13.71 -13.15
N LEU A 392 -1.70 -12.40 -12.92
CA LEU A 392 -1.59 -11.41 -13.99
C LEU A 392 -0.19 -11.36 -14.59
N VAL A 393 0.87 -11.60 -13.80
CA VAL A 393 2.24 -11.68 -14.33
C VAL A 393 2.34 -12.81 -15.37
N THR A 394 1.75 -13.98 -15.09
CA THR A 394 1.81 -15.11 -16.01
C THR A 394 0.97 -14.86 -17.28
N LEU A 395 -0.18 -14.19 -17.15
CA LEU A 395 -0.99 -13.76 -18.30
C LEU A 395 -0.25 -12.74 -19.17
N LEU A 396 0.44 -11.77 -18.58
CA LEU A 396 1.29 -10.84 -19.31
C LEU A 396 2.37 -11.61 -20.09
N TYR A 397 3.08 -12.54 -19.44
CA TYR A 397 4.12 -13.34 -20.09
C TYR A 397 3.60 -14.18 -21.25
N ASN A 398 2.41 -14.75 -21.11
CA ASN A 398 1.74 -15.46 -22.20
C ASN A 398 1.54 -14.58 -23.44
N ASP A 399 1.29 -13.28 -23.26
CA ASP A 399 1.01 -12.37 -24.38
C ASP A 399 2.27 -11.75 -25.00
N ILE A 400 3.34 -11.54 -24.22
CA ILE A 400 4.51 -10.77 -24.68
C ILE A 400 5.73 -11.62 -25.02
N PHE A 401 5.75 -12.90 -24.62
CA PHE A 401 6.86 -13.81 -24.88
C PHE A 401 6.43 -15.00 -25.74
N ASP A 402 7.41 -15.67 -26.37
CA ASP A 402 7.15 -16.92 -27.06
C ASP A 402 6.70 -18.02 -26.07
N PRO A 403 5.95 -19.06 -26.53
CA PRO A 403 5.38 -20.05 -25.64
C PRO A 403 6.37 -20.75 -24.70
N LYS A 404 7.59 -21.03 -25.18
CA LYS A 404 8.62 -21.70 -24.37
C LYS A 404 9.15 -20.78 -23.27
N THR A 405 9.40 -19.51 -23.60
CA THR A 405 9.81 -18.50 -22.62
C THR A 405 8.71 -18.27 -21.58
N ALA A 406 7.46 -18.08 -22.03
CA ALA A 406 6.32 -17.87 -21.15
C ALA A 406 6.10 -19.06 -20.20
N GLU A 407 6.18 -20.29 -20.71
CA GLU A 407 6.07 -21.51 -19.89
C GLU A 407 7.16 -21.60 -18.83
N THR A 408 8.41 -21.29 -19.20
CA THR A 408 9.55 -21.30 -18.27
C THR A 408 9.35 -20.27 -17.14
N LEU A 409 8.99 -19.03 -17.50
CA LEU A 409 8.77 -17.96 -16.53
C LEU A 409 7.58 -18.24 -15.61
N ARG A 410 6.48 -18.77 -16.16
CA ARG A 410 5.31 -19.19 -15.38
C ARG A 410 5.69 -20.30 -14.40
N GLY A 411 6.41 -21.32 -14.85
CA GLY A 411 6.86 -22.41 -13.98
C GLY A 411 7.73 -21.92 -12.81
N ASP A 412 8.61 -20.95 -13.06
CA ASP A 412 9.40 -20.29 -12.01
C ASP A 412 8.51 -19.55 -10.99
N ILE A 413 7.50 -18.82 -11.47
CA ILE A 413 6.54 -18.09 -10.60
C ILE A 413 5.69 -19.08 -9.79
N GLU A 414 5.10 -20.09 -10.41
CA GLU A 414 4.30 -21.11 -9.74
C GLU A 414 5.10 -21.77 -8.62
N LYS A 415 6.36 -22.13 -8.91
CA LYS A 415 7.28 -22.71 -7.93
C LYS A 415 7.56 -21.75 -6.79
N ASP A 416 7.88 -20.49 -7.07
CA ASP A 416 8.20 -19.51 -6.03
C ASP A 416 7.01 -19.23 -5.11
N MET A 417 5.81 -19.06 -5.68
CA MET A 417 4.58 -18.80 -4.96
C MET A 417 4.20 -19.96 -4.02
N VAL A 418 4.32 -21.21 -4.49
CA VAL A 418 3.99 -22.40 -3.70
C VAL A 418 5.09 -22.73 -2.69
N ASP A 419 6.34 -22.88 -3.15
CA ASP A 419 7.42 -23.44 -2.34
C ASP A 419 8.01 -22.41 -1.37
N ARG A 420 8.25 -21.18 -1.83
CA ARG A 420 8.90 -20.15 -1.01
C ARG A 420 7.88 -19.29 -0.27
N ARG A 421 6.89 -18.75 -0.99
CA ARG A 421 5.92 -17.80 -0.40
C ARG A 421 4.79 -18.49 0.36
N GLY A 422 4.40 -19.71 -0.01
CA GLY A 422 3.43 -20.51 0.73
C GLY A 422 1.98 -20.36 0.29
N PHE A 423 1.73 -19.90 -0.94
CA PHE A 423 0.40 -19.89 -1.55
C PHE A 423 0.08 -21.28 -2.09
N ARG A 424 -0.55 -22.11 -1.25
CA ARG A 424 -0.65 -23.58 -1.41
C ARG A 424 -1.22 -24.00 -2.76
N ARG A 425 -2.24 -23.28 -3.22
CA ARG A 425 -3.01 -23.58 -4.45
C ARG A 425 -2.68 -22.66 -5.63
N PHE A 426 -1.58 -21.90 -5.54
CA PHE A 426 -1.28 -20.88 -6.54
C PHE A 426 -1.13 -21.48 -7.94
N LYS A 427 -0.47 -22.64 -8.05
CA LYS A 427 -0.28 -23.33 -9.33
C LYS A 427 -1.61 -23.70 -9.98
N GLU A 428 -2.54 -24.29 -9.24
CA GLU A 428 -3.84 -24.70 -9.74
C GLU A 428 -4.68 -23.48 -10.16
N PHE A 429 -4.62 -22.41 -9.36
CA PHE A 429 -5.28 -21.14 -9.64
C PHE A 429 -4.74 -20.48 -10.91
N ASP A 430 -3.42 -20.34 -11.02
CA ASP A 430 -2.74 -19.74 -12.16
C ASP A 430 -3.09 -20.46 -13.46
N GLN A 431 -3.06 -21.79 -13.45
CA GLN A 431 -3.42 -22.61 -14.62
C GLN A 431 -4.91 -22.53 -14.95
N ALA A 432 -5.79 -22.42 -13.95
CA ALA A 432 -7.22 -22.20 -14.19
C ALA A 432 -7.46 -20.83 -14.84
N LEU A 433 -6.85 -19.77 -14.31
CA LEU A 433 -6.92 -18.42 -14.84
C LEU A 433 -6.37 -18.36 -16.27
N LEU A 434 -5.21 -18.97 -16.54
CA LEU A 434 -4.61 -19.02 -17.88
C LEU A 434 -5.51 -19.76 -18.88
N ARG A 435 -6.11 -20.89 -18.49
CA ARG A 435 -7.08 -21.60 -19.36
C ARG A 435 -8.30 -20.74 -19.66
N MET A 436 -8.88 -20.10 -18.65
CA MET A 436 -10.02 -19.17 -18.83
C MET A 436 -9.62 -18.02 -19.75
N TYR A 437 -8.43 -17.47 -19.56
CA TYR A 437 -7.88 -16.42 -20.41
C TYR A 437 -7.77 -16.91 -21.85
N GLN A 438 -7.07 -18.00 -22.13
CA GLN A 438 -6.85 -18.50 -23.50
C GLN A 438 -8.14 -18.91 -24.24
N THR A 439 -9.18 -19.32 -23.50
CA THR A 439 -10.46 -19.78 -24.06
C THR A 439 -11.59 -18.76 -24.00
N ARG A 440 -11.30 -17.54 -23.50
CA ARG A 440 -12.29 -16.46 -23.39
C ARG A 440 -12.85 -16.06 -24.76
N LYS A 441 -14.06 -15.53 -24.76
CA LYS A 441 -14.69 -15.03 -25.98
C LYS A 441 -13.90 -13.81 -26.50
N PRO A 442 -13.85 -13.60 -27.83
CA PRO A 442 -13.27 -12.40 -28.39
C PRO A 442 -13.88 -11.14 -27.76
N GLY A 443 -13.03 -10.19 -27.36
CA GLY A 443 -13.44 -8.95 -26.70
C GLY A 443 -13.53 -9.04 -25.17
N GLN A 444 -13.53 -10.24 -24.57
CA GLN A 444 -13.45 -10.34 -23.11
C GLN A 444 -12.06 -9.97 -22.60
N THR A 445 -12.05 -9.22 -21.50
CA THR A 445 -10.85 -8.81 -20.76
C THR A 445 -10.62 -9.71 -19.55
N VAL A 446 -9.51 -9.52 -18.82
CA VAL A 446 -9.31 -10.20 -17.52
C VAL A 446 -10.41 -9.81 -16.53
N ALA A 447 -10.83 -8.54 -16.48
CA ALA A 447 -11.90 -8.10 -15.58
C ALA A 447 -13.18 -8.94 -15.74
N ASP A 448 -13.53 -9.33 -16.97
CA ASP A 448 -14.70 -10.19 -17.25
C ASP A 448 -14.55 -11.63 -16.72
N LEU A 449 -13.33 -12.05 -16.38
CA LEU A 449 -13.04 -13.40 -15.87
C LEU A 449 -13.14 -13.51 -14.35
N TYR A 450 -13.23 -12.38 -13.62
CA TYR A 450 -13.29 -12.38 -12.16
C TYR A 450 -14.41 -13.28 -11.61
N PRO A 451 -15.67 -13.19 -12.07
CA PRO A 451 -16.73 -14.08 -11.59
C PRO A 451 -16.40 -15.57 -11.78
N ALA A 452 -15.76 -15.93 -12.91
CA ALA A 452 -15.45 -17.32 -13.23
C ALA A 452 -14.30 -17.86 -12.38
N ILE A 453 -13.23 -17.09 -12.18
CA ILE A 453 -12.09 -17.54 -11.35
C ILE A 453 -12.45 -17.58 -9.87
N ILE A 454 -13.30 -16.67 -9.38
CA ILE A 454 -13.83 -16.70 -8.01
C ILE A 454 -14.74 -17.92 -7.83
N ALA A 455 -15.62 -18.22 -8.79
CA ALA A 455 -16.44 -19.43 -8.76
C ALA A 455 -15.60 -20.72 -8.82
N TRP A 456 -14.51 -20.72 -9.59
CA TRP A 456 -13.56 -21.83 -9.59
C TRP A 456 -12.93 -22.00 -8.20
N ALA A 457 -12.48 -20.92 -7.58
CA ALA A 457 -11.89 -20.93 -6.25
C ALA A 457 -12.87 -21.45 -5.18
N ALA A 458 -14.14 -21.06 -5.25
CA ALA A 458 -15.18 -21.53 -4.33
C ALA A 458 -15.48 -23.05 -4.42
N ASN A 459 -15.06 -23.70 -5.51
CA ASN A 459 -15.23 -25.14 -5.73
C ASN A 459 -13.97 -25.97 -5.41
N GLN A 460 -12.91 -25.35 -4.89
CA GLN A 460 -11.66 -26.01 -4.48
C GLN A 460 -11.72 -26.53 -3.05
#